data_AF-A0A643F5H2-F1
#
_entry.id   AF-A0A643F5H2-F1
#
_cell.length_a   1.000
_cell.length_b   1.000
_cell.length_c   1.000
_cell.angle_alpha   90.00
_cell.angle_beta   90.00
_cell.angle_gamma   90.00
#
_symmetry.space_group_name_H-M   'P 1'
#
loop_
_entity.id
_entity.type
_entity.pdbx_description
1 polymer ?
#
loop_
_entity_poly.entity_id
_entity_poly.type
_entity_poly.pdbx_seq_one_letter_code
_entity_poly.pdbx_strand_id
1 'polypeptide(L)'
;MIWALIPNWLKYLLAALAAAALIAGGSYLAGRLSGKASIETKIERQNNEATGKALDAARSYDECIDAGGVWTFRTGKCERRP
;
A
#
# COMPACT_ATOMS: atom_id res chain seq x y z
N MET A 1 28.62 -39.05 -22.31
CA MET A 1 28.71 -39.78 -21.03
C MET A 1 29.53 -38.99 -19.99
N ILE A 2 29.23 -37.69 -19.78
CA ILE A 2 30.00 -36.81 -18.88
C ILE A 2 29.59 -37.01 -17.41
N TRP A 3 28.36 -37.47 -17.18
CA TRP A 3 27.76 -37.68 -15.86
C TRP A 3 28.38 -38.84 -15.03
N ALA A 4 29.13 -39.72 -15.69
CA ALA A 4 29.80 -40.87 -15.07
C ALA A 4 31.11 -40.46 -14.36
N LEU A 5 31.71 -39.33 -14.73
CA LEU A 5 32.97 -38.82 -14.15
C LEU A 5 32.73 -37.82 -13.01
N ILE A 6 31.48 -37.41 -12.79
CA ILE A 6 31.13 -36.42 -11.77
C ILE A 6 30.92 -37.13 -10.42
N PRO A 7 31.70 -36.80 -9.39
CA PRO A 7 31.53 -37.34 -8.05
C PRO A 7 30.14 -37.04 -7.49
N ASN A 8 29.55 -37.99 -6.76
CA ASN A 8 28.21 -37.82 -6.19
C ASN A 8 28.10 -36.61 -5.26
N TRP A 9 29.17 -36.27 -4.53
CA TRP A 9 29.18 -35.09 -3.65
C TRP A 9 28.97 -33.78 -4.43
N LEU A 10 29.49 -33.68 -5.65
CA LEU A 10 29.32 -32.48 -6.48
C LEU A 10 27.87 -32.35 -6.98
N LYS A 11 27.22 -33.48 -7.28
CA LYS A 11 25.81 -33.52 -7.68
C LYS A 11 24.90 -33.05 -6.55
N TYR A 12 25.12 -33.53 -5.33
CA TYR A 12 24.36 -33.11 -4.16
C TYR A 12 24.61 -31.64 -3.81
N LEU A 13 25.86 -31.16 -3.95
CA LEU A 13 26.18 -29.76 -3.72
C LEU A 13 25.46 -28.85 -4.73
N LEU A 14 25.43 -29.23 -6.01
CA LEU A 14 24.71 -28.49 -7.04
C LEU A 14 23.19 -28.47 -6.79
N ALA A 15 22.63 -29.63 -6.42
CA ALA A 15 21.22 -29.75 -6.08
C ALA A 15 20.84 -28.91 -4.85
N ALA A 16 21.69 -28.91 -3.82
CA ALA A 16 21.50 -28.09 -2.63
C ALA A 16 21.56 -26.59 -2.94
N LEU A 17 22.51 -26.16 -3.78
CA LEU A 17 22.61 -24.78 -4.25
C LEU A 17 21.38 -24.35 -5.05
N ALA A 18 20.90 -25.21 -5.96
CA ALA A 18 19.69 -24.94 -6.73
C ALA A 18 18.47 -24.82 -5.81
N ALA A 19 18.31 -25.73 -4.85
CA ALA A 19 17.23 -25.66 -3.87
C ALA A 19 17.29 -24.37 -3.03
N ALA A 20 18.48 -24.01 -2.53
CA ALA A 20 18.67 -22.79 -1.76
C ALA A 20 18.34 -21.54 -2.58
N ALA A 21 18.77 -21.48 -3.85
CA ALA A 21 18.47 -20.37 -4.75
C ALA A 21 16.96 -20.23 -5.02
N LEU A 22 16.25 -21.35 -5.21
CA LEU A 22 14.80 -21.34 -5.39
C LEU A 22 14.07 -20.86 -4.14
N ILE A 23 14.48 -21.32 -2.95
CA ILE A 23 13.88 -20.89 -1.68
C ILE A 23 14.13 -19.40 -1.43
N ALA A 24 15.37 -18.94 -1.61
CA ALA A 24 15.74 -17.54 -1.41
C ALA A 24 15.04 -16.62 -2.44
N GLY A 25 15.05 -16.99 -3.72
CA GLY A 25 14.39 -16.24 -4.78
C GLY A 25 12.87 -16.20 -4.60
N GLY A 26 12.25 -17.35 -4.31
CA GLY A 26 10.81 -17.48 -4.08
C GLY A 26 10.34 -16.65 -2.87
N SER A 27 11.05 -16.76 -1.74
CA SER A 27 10.71 -15.99 -0.53
C SER A 27 10.89 -14.49 -0.72
N TYR A 28 11.95 -14.04 -1.40
CA TYR A 28 12.16 -12.63 -1.72
C TYR A 28 11.05 -12.07 -2.61
N LEU A 29 10.69 -12.79 -3.68
CA LEU A 29 9.63 -12.36 -4.59
C LEU A 29 8.27 -12.30 -3.90
N ALA A 30 7.93 -13.34 -3.12
CA ALA A 30 6.69 -13.37 -2.34
C ALA A 30 6.61 -12.20 -1.35
N GLY A 31 7.69 -11.96 -0.59
CA GLY A 31 7.76 -10.82 0.35
C GLY A 31 7.62 -9.48 -0.35
N ARG A 32 8.29 -9.30 -1.51
CA ARG A 32 8.22 -8.06 -2.28
C ARG A 32 6.83 -7.79 -2.85
N LEU A 33 6.14 -8.82 -3.35
CA LEU A 33 4.78 -8.72 -3.86
C LEU A 33 3.78 -8.33 -2.76
N SER A 34 3.82 -9.05 -1.63
CA SER A 34 2.97 -8.75 -0.47
C SER A 34 3.25 -7.37 0.13
N GLY A 35 4.53 -6.98 0.20
CA GLY A 35 4.92 -5.66 0.69
C GLY A 35 4.40 -4.53 -0.19
N LYS A 36 4.49 -4.67 -1.53
CA LYS A 36 3.93 -3.69 -2.47
C LYS A 36 2.41 -3.57 -2.33
N ALA A 37 1.71 -4.69 -2.33
CA ALA A 37 0.25 -4.71 -2.21
C ALA A 37 -0.23 -4.07 -0.88
N SER A 38 0.47 -4.32 0.22
CA SER A 38 0.15 -3.74 1.54
C SER A 38 0.32 -2.21 1.57
N ILE A 39 1.41 -1.70 0.98
CA ILE A 39 1.67 -0.26 0.91
C ILE A 39 0.63 0.43 0.01
N GLU A 40 0.34 -0.14 -1.16
CA GLU A 40 -0.67 0.39 -2.08
C GLU A 40 -2.05 0.44 -1.42
N THR A 41 -2.50 -0.65 -0.81
CA THR A 41 -3.76 -0.71 -0.08
C THR A 41 -3.84 0.35 1.04
N LYS A 42 -2.73 0.57 1.76
CA LYS A 42 -2.68 1.59 2.82
C LYS A 42 -2.79 3.00 2.25
N ILE A 43 -2.09 3.29 1.15
CA ILE A 43 -2.13 4.58 0.47
C ILE A 43 -3.54 4.85 -0.08
N GLU A 44 -4.14 3.88 -0.76
CA GLU A 44 -5.51 4.00 -1.27
C GLU A 44 -6.51 4.27 -0.16
N ARG A 45 -6.43 3.53 0.97
CA ARG A 45 -7.31 3.77 2.11
C ARG A 45 -7.14 5.18 2.67
N GLN A 46 -5.90 5.66 2.80
CA GLN A 46 -5.62 7.01 3.29
C GLN A 46 -6.12 8.09 2.33
N ASN A 47 -5.94 7.90 1.02
CA ASN A 47 -6.41 8.83 0.01
C ASN A 47 -7.94 8.89 -0.06
N ASN A 48 -8.61 7.73 0.04
CA ASN A 48 -10.06 7.67 0.08
C ASN A 48 -10.62 8.33 1.35
N GLU A 49 -9.98 8.13 2.50
CA GLU A 49 -10.34 8.82 3.75
C GLU A 49 -10.13 10.34 3.64
N ALA A 50 -9.02 10.79 3.07
CA ALA A 50 -8.74 12.20 2.85
C ALA A 50 -9.74 12.85 1.88
N THR A 51 -10.08 12.14 0.79
CA THR A 51 -11.09 12.58 -0.19
C THR A 51 -12.46 12.70 0.48
N GLY A 52 -12.84 11.72 1.30
CA GLY A 52 -14.07 11.76 2.09
C GLY A 52 -14.14 12.97 3.00
N LYS A 53 -13.06 13.26 3.74
CA LYS A 53 -12.98 14.46 4.62
C LYS A 53 -13.02 15.77 3.83
N ALA A 54 -12.38 15.83 2.67
CA ALA A 54 -12.41 17.02 1.82
C ALA A 54 -13.80 17.28 1.26
N LEU A 55 -14.50 16.23 0.82
CA LEU A 55 -15.87 16.33 0.32
C LEU A 55 -16.85 16.71 1.44
N ASP A 56 -16.68 16.15 2.63
CA ASP A 56 -17.48 16.49 3.81
C ASP A 56 -17.30 17.96 4.21
N ALA A 57 -16.05 18.45 4.23
CA ALA A 57 -15.75 19.86 4.47
C ALA A 57 -16.37 20.78 3.39
N ALA A 58 -16.29 20.40 2.12
CA ALA A 58 -16.92 21.15 1.02
C ALA A 58 -18.44 21.21 1.18
N ARG A 59 -19.08 20.07 1.50
CA ARG A 59 -20.53 20.04 1.79
C ARG A 59 -20.90 20.92 2.97
N SER A 60 -20.13 20.87 4.06
CA SER A 60 -20.39 21.70 5.24
C SER A 60 -20.30 23.20 4.95
N TYR A 61 -19.43 23.58 4.01
CA TYR A 61 -19.32 24.94 3.52
C TYR A 61 -20.55 25.32 2.68
N ASP A 62 -20.91 24.49 1.70
CA ASP A 62 -22.08 24.73 0.83
C ASP A 62 -23.36 24.83 1.66
N GLU A 63 -23.59 23.90 2.58
CA GLU A 63 -24.73 23.91 3.52
C GLU A 63 -24.79 25.19 4.37
N CYS A 64 -23.62 25.70 4.79
CA CYS A 64 -23.56 26.94 5.55
C CYS A 64 -23.99 28.16 4.72
N ILE A 65 -23.49 28.24 3.48
CA ILE A 65 -23.81 29.33 2.57
C ILE A 65 -25.29 29.28 2.17
N ASP A 66 -25.81 28.09 1.86
CA ASP A 66 -27.21 27.87 1.49
C ASP A 66 -28.18 28.19 2.63
N ALA A 67 -27.77 27.94 3.88
CA ALA A 67 -28.52 28.34 5.08
C ALA A 67 -28.43 29.84 5.40
N GLY A 68 -27.70 30.64 4.61
CA GLY A 68 -27.48 32.07 4.84
C GLY A 68 -26.54 32.39 6.01
N GLY A 69 -25.76 31.40 6.46
CA GLY A 69 -24.75 31.55 7.50
C GLY A 69 -23.48 32.26 7.02
N VAL A 70 -22.53 32.41 7.93
CA VAL A 70 -21.20 32.96 7.64
C VAL A 70 -20.16 31.89 7.96
N TRP A 71 -19.37 31.51 6.96
CA TRP A 71 -18.34 30.50 7.13
C TRP A 71 -17.04 31.10 7.67
N THR A 72 -16.50 30.52 8.75
CA THR A 72 -15.22 30.91 9.31
C THR A 72 -14.14 29.89 8.96
N PHE A 73 -13.27 30.21 7.99
CA PHE A 73 -12.16 29.35 7.57
C PHE A 73 -11.15 29.02 8.68
N ARG A 74 -11.02 29.91 9.69
CA ARG A 74 -10.12 29.69 10.82
C ARG A 74 -10.57 28.53 11.71
N THR A 75 -11.88 28.40 11.93
CA THR A 75 -12.47 27.41 12.84
C THR A 75 -13.08 26.23 12.10
N GLY A 76 -13.31 26.35 10.78
CA GLY A 76 -14.02 25.36 9.98
C GLY A 76 -15.47 25.21 10.42
N LYS A 77 -16.09 26.30 10.88
CA LYS A 77 -17.45 26.29 11.42
C LYS A 77 -18.31 27.31 10.71
N CYS A 78 -19.60 26.96 10.60
CA CYS A 78 -20.64 27.88 10.21
C CYS A 78 -21.13 28.68 11.43
N GLU A 79 -21.11 30.00 11.32
CA GLU A 79 -21.67 30.91 12.31
C GLU A 79 -23.03 31.42 11.82
N ARG A 80 -23.98 31.57 12.76
CA ARG A 80 -25.23 32.25 12.46
C ARG A 80 -24.94 33.73 12.20
N ARG A 81 -25.50 34.27 11.12
CA ARG A 81 -25.50 35.71 10.88
C ARG A 81 -26.23 36.39 12.06
N PRO A 82 -25.66 37.45 12.68
CA PRO A 82 -26.33 38.22 13.72
C PRO A 82 -27.58 38.92 13.20
#